data_AF-A0A9N9YY30-F1
#
_entry.id   AF-A0A9N9YY30-F1
#
_cell.length_a   1.000
_cell.length_b   1.000
_cell.length_c   1.000
_cell.angle_alpha   90.00
_cell.angle_beta   90.00
_cell.angle_gamma   90.00
#
_symmetry.space_group_name_H-M   'P 1'
#
loop_
_entity.id
_entity.type
_entity.pdbx_description
1 polymer ?
#
loop_
_entity_poly.entity_id
_entity_poly.type
_entity_poly.pdbx_seq_one_letter_code
_entity_poly.pdbx_strand_id
1 'polypeptide(L)'
;MKPDNINDIILSHLHFDHTGDVSQYAEAQVLLRPGSTSVAPPEYPTVDESPFDGLIFAHARVREFERSQYQPLPSGAVLNDFPFYKRIDFFGDGTLYVLDALGHMQGRLNI
;
A
#
# COMPACT_ATOMS: atom_id res chain seq x y z
N MET A 1 18.28 11.06 6.91
CA MET A 1 18.17 9.78 6.18
C MET A 1 18.19 10.10 4.70
N LYS A 2 18.91 9.33 3.87
CA LYS A 2 18.92 9.51 2.40
C LYS A 2 17.84 8.61 1.76
N PRO A 3 17.27 8.98 0.61
CA PRO A 3 16.29 8.12 -0.08
C PRO A 3 16.78 6.69 -0.32
N ASP A 4 18.06 6.52 -0.67
CA ASP A 4 18.68 5.20 -0.90
C ASP A 4 18.77 4.32 0.36
N ASN A 5 18.50 4.86 1.55
CA ASN A 5 18.42 4.09 2.78
C ASN A 5 17.03 3.51 3.03
N ILE A 6 16.05 3.75 2.14
CA ILE A 6 14.68 3.26 2.26
C ILE A 6 14.53 1.97 1.47
N ASN A 7 14.14 0.89 2.15
CA ASN A 7 13.93 -0.41 1.52
C ASN A 7 12.51 -0.57 0.97
N ASP A 8 11.50 -0.07 1.68
CA ASP A 8 10.10 -0.31 1.40
C ASP A 8 9.26 0.97 1.62
N ILE A 9 8.35 1.24 0.71
CA ILE A 9 7.33 2.29 0.80
C ILE A 9 5.99 1.59 0.70
N ILE A 10 5.24 1.56 1.80
CA ILE A 10 3.88 1.00 1.82
C ILE A 10 2.90 2.15 1.67
N LEU A 11 2.21 2.20 0.54
CA LEU A 11 1.20 3.23 0.28
C LEU A 11 -0.13 2.78 0.88
N SER A 12 -0.67 3.59 1.81
CA SER A 12 -1.96 3.29 2.43
C SER A 12 -3.09 3.30 1.41
N HIS A 13 -3.02 4.21 0.44
CA HIS A 13 -3.85 4.29 -0.75
C HIS A 13 -3.21 5.26 -1.76
N LEU A 14 -3.86 5.48 -2.91
CA LEU A 14 -3.22 6.09 -4.09
C LEU A 14 -3.52 7.58 -4.31
N HIS A 15 -4.16 8.27 -3.37
CA HIS A 15 -4.34 9.72 -3.50
C HIS A 15 -3.00 10.47 -3.39
N PHE A 16 -2.92 11.64 -4.04
CA PHE A 16 -1.71 12.46 -4.10
C PHE A 16 -1.08 12.79 -2.75
N ASP A 17 -1.89 13.03 -1.72
CA ASP A 17 -1.44 13.37 -0.37
C ASP A 17 -0.78 12.19 0.37
N HIS A 18 -0.85 10.98 -0.19
CA HIS A 18 -0.26 9.78 0.37
C HIS A 18 0.91 9.20 -0.43
N THR A 19 1.16 9.72 -1.63
CA THR A 19 2.05 9.10 -2.62
C THR A 19 3.35 9.87 -2.81
N GLY A 20 3.26 11.21 -2.90
CA GLY A 20 4.42 12.06 -3.13
C GLY A 20 5.19 11.66 -4.39
N ASP A 21 6.48 12.02 -4.44
CA ASP A 21 7.35 11.67 -5.56
C ASP A 21 8.15 10.38 -5.26
N VAL A 22 7.55 9.23 -5.60
CA VAL A 22 8.19 7.92 -5.43
C VAL A 22 9.43 7.74 -6.30
N SER A 23 9.62 8.55 -7.35
CA SER A 23 10.79 8.43 -8.23
C SER A 23 12.11 8.77 -7.52
N GLN A 24 12.03 9.49 -6.40
CA GLN A 24 13.18 9.80 -5.54
C GLN A 24 13.72 8.58 -4.78
N TYR A 25 12.98 7.47 -4.75
CA TYR A 25 13.28 6.27 -3.99
C TYR A 25 13.47 5.05 -4.89
N ALA A 26 14.31 5.19 -5.92
CA ALA A 26 14.53 4.17 -6.94
C ALA A 26 14.91 2.77 -6.39
N GLU A 27 15.56 2.72 -5.23
CA GLU A 27 15.96 1.46 -4.57
C GLU A 27 14.90 0.86 -3.63
N ALA A 28 13.80 1.57 -3.38
CA ALA A 28 12.72 1.07 -2.53
C ALA A 28 11.76 0.17 -3.31
N GLN A 29 11.16 -0.81 -2.64
CA GLN A 29 9.96 -1.49 -3.13
C GLN A 29 8.75 -0.61 -2.81
N VAL A 30 7.92 -0.31 -3.83
CA VAL A 30 6.65 0.40 -3.61
C VAL A 30 5.55 -0.64 -3.52
N LEU A 31 4.92 -0.75 -2.35
CA LEU A 31 4.00 -1.82 -1.99
C LEU A 31 2.57 -1.28 -1.87
N LEU A 32 1.67 -1.89 -2.63
CA LEU A 32 0.26 -1.53 -2.71
C LEU A 32 -0.63 -2.68 -2.20
N ARG A 33 -1.89 -2.38 -1.87
CA ARG A 33 -2.89 -3.41 -1.60
C ARG A 33 -3.22 -4.19 -2.89
N PRO A 34 -3.60 -5.48 -2.80
CA PRO A 34 -4.16 -6.20 -3.93
C PRO A 34 -5.38 -5.49 -4.54
N GLY A 35 -5.31 -5.30 -5.85
CA GLY A 35 -6.31 -4.64 -6.69
C GLY A 35 -6.16 -3.12 -6.83
N SER A 36 -5.15 -2.48 -6.23
CA SER A 36 -4.96 -1.03 -6.31
C SER A 36 -4.70 -0.53 -7.74
N THR A 37 -3.92 -1.26 -8.53
CA THR A 37 -3.64 -0.93 -9.95
C THR A 37 -4.87 -1.09 -10.83
N SER A 38 -5.74 -2.07 -10.52
CA SER A 38 -6.94 -2.35 -11.32
C SER A 38 -8.05 -1.31 -11.20
N VAL A 39 -7.98 -0.47 -10.16
CA VAL A 39 -9.01 0.52 -9.82
C VAL A 39 -8.54 1.94 -10.04
N ALA A 40 -7.27 2.10 -10.41
CA ALA A 40 -6.74 3.37 -10.84
C ALA A 40 -7.32 3.67 -12.25
N PRO A 41 -8.11 4.74 -12.42
CA PRO A 41 -8.37 5.34 -13.72
C PRO A 41 -7.04 5.85 -14.31
N PRO A 42 -7.05 6.32 -15.57
CA PRO A 42 -5.87 6.93 -16.15
C PRO A 42 -5.29 7.99 -15.22
N GLU A 43 -4.01 7.83 -14.94
CA GLU A 43 -3.21 8.60 -13.99
C GLU A 43 -2.82 9.98 -14.53
N TYR A 44 -2.42 10.90 -13.66
CA TYR A 44 -1.70 12.10 -14.07
C TYR A 44 -0.29 11.72 -14.55
N PRO A 45 0.26 12.33 -15.62
CA PRO A 45 -0.31 13.39 -16.44
C PRO A 45 -1.11 12.90 -17.66
N THR A 46 -1.40 11.60 -17.78
CA THR A 46 -2.25 11.05 -18.86
C THR A 46 -3.64 11.72 -18.83
N VAL A 47 -4.18 11.98 -17.63
CA VAL A 47 -5.38 12.79 -17.39
C VAL A 47 -5.10 13.84 -16.32
N ASP A 48 -5.25 15.12 -16.66
CA ASP A 48 -4.94 16.26 -15.79
C ASP A 48 -5.72 16.27 -14.47
N GLU A 49 -7.00 15.86 -14.49
CA GLU A 49 -7.88 15.84 -13.31
C GLU A 49 -7.85 14.50 -12.55
N SER A 50 -6.94 13.59 -12.94
CA SER A 50 -6.81 12.31 -12.24
C SER A 50 -6.42 12.54 -10.79
N PRO A 51 -7.00 11.84 -9.81
CA PRO A 51 -6.57 11.90 -8.41
C PRO A 51 -5.40 10.95 -8.11
N PHE A 52 -4.79 10.34 -9.14
CA PHE A 52 -3.71 9.36 -9.02
C PHE A 52 -2.46 9.81 -9.76
N ASP A 53 -1.30 9.62 -9.13
CA ASP A 53 0.01 9.95 -9.73
C ASP A 53 0.55 8.77 -10.55
N GLY A 54 0.86 9.02 -11.81
CA GLY A 54 1.42 8.02 -12.71
C GLY A 54 2.84 7.60 -12.39
N LEU A 55 3.57 8.40 -11.62
CA LEU A 55 4.91 8.03 -11.14
C LEU A 55 4.89 6.75 -10.30
N ILE A 56 3.78 6.43 -9.64
CA ILE A 56 3.60 5.19 -8.87
C ILE A 56 3.66 3.98 -9.80
N PHE A 57 2.91 4.02 -10.91
CA PHE A 57 2.81 2.91 -11.85
C PHE A 57 4.04 2.80 -12.75
N ALA A 58 4.75 3.92 -12.96
CA ALA A 58 6.03 3.95 -13.67
C ALA A 58 7.22 3.49 -12.81
N HIS A 59 7.06 3.39 -11.49
CA HIS A 59 8.15 3.01 -10.60
C HIS A 59 8.60 1.56 -10.86
N ALA A 60 9.88 1.35 -11.16
CA ALA A 60 10.41 0.05 -11.61
C ALA A 60 10.21 -1.11 -10.61
N ARG A 61 9.98 -0.78 -9.34
CA ARG A 61 9.84 -1.72 -8.22
C ARG A 61 8.48 -1.61 -7.52
N VAL A 62 7.44 -1.18 -8.25
CA VAL A 62 6.07 -1.22 -7.75
C VAL A 62 5.49 -2.62 -7.84
N ARG A 63 4.83 -3.08 -6.77
CA ARG A 63 4.03 -4.31 -6.77
C ARG A 63 2.89 -4.23 -5.77
N GLU A 64 1.89 -5.08 -5.96
CA GLU A 64 0.83 -5.30 -4.97
C GLU A 64 1.20 -6.46 -4.04
N PHE A 65 0.76 -6.43 -2.79
CA PHE A 65 0.72 -7.65 -1.98
C PHE A 65 -0.20 -8.69 -2.62
N GLU A 66 0.10 -9.96 -2.40
CA GLU A 66 -0.76 -11.05 -2.82
C GLU A 66 -1.87 -11.30 -1.80
N ARG A 67 -3.09 -11.56 -2.26
CA ARG A 67 -4.23 -11.87 -1.37
C ARG A 67 -3.95 -13.08 -0.46
N SER A 68 -3.11 -14.02 -0.92
CA SER A 68 -2.69 -15.21 -0.17
C SER A 68 -1.72 -14.91 0.98
N GLN A 69 -1.07 -13.73 1.00
CA GLN A 69 -0.19 -13.32 2.11
C GLN A 69 -0.99 -12.94 3.35
N TYR A 70 -2.26 -12.57 3.20
CA TYR A 70 -3.11 -12.15 4.29
C TYR A 70 -3.56 -13.33 5.15
N GLN A 71 -3.16 -13.34 6.41
CA GLN A 71 -3.49 -14.33 7.42
C GLN A 71 -4.42 -13.76 8.50
N PRO A 72 -5.19 -14.59 9.21
CA PRO A 72 -5.96 -14.13 10.35
C PRO A 72 -5.09 -13.39 11.39
N LEU A 73 -5.66 -12.38 12.06
CA LEU A 73 -5.07 -11.82 13.26
C LEU A 73 -4.93 -12.91 14.35
N PRO A 74 -3.87 -12.88 15.18
CA PRO A 74 -3.69 -13.76 16.32
C PRO A 74 -4.87 -13.61 17.27
N SER A 75 -5.25 -14.73 17.87
CA SER A 75 -6.29 -14.75 18.89
C SER A 75 -5.95 -13.74 20.00
N GLY A 76 -6.92 -12.89 20.35
CA GLY A 76 -6.77 -11.86 21.38
C GLY A 76 -5.97 -10.62 20.99
N ALA A 77 -5.48 -10.50 19.74
CA ALA A 77 -4.76 -9.30 19.30
C ALA A 77 -5.66 -8.06 19.19
N VAL A 78 -6.96 -8.25 19.00
CA VAL A 78 -7.96 -7.20 18.81
C VAL A 78 -9.25 -7.54 19.55
N LEU A 79 -10.07 -6.52 19.84
CA LEU A 79 -11.41 -6.71 20.41
C LEU A 79 -12.30 -7.47 19.43
N ASN A 80 -13.31 -8.19 19.94
CA ASN A 80 -14.20 -9.02 19.14
C ASN A 80 -14.91 -8.26 18.01
N ASP A 81 -15.16 -6.96 18.18
CA ASP A 81 -15.85 -6.10 17.21
C ASP A 81 -14.89 -5.36 16.28
N PHE A 82 -13.61 -5.74 16.23
CA PHE A 82 -12.64 -5.10 15.36
C PHE A 82 -12.91 -5.46 13.89
N PRO A 83 -13.08 -4.48 12.99
CA PRO A 83 -13.63 -4.71 11.65
C PRO A 83 -12.65 -5.34 10.66
N PHE A 84 -11.36 -5.44 10.99
CA PHE A 84 -10.32 -5.98 10.11
C PHE A 84 -9.71 -7.23 10.74
N TYR A 85 -9.86 -8.38 10.10
CA TYR A 85 -9.48 -9.67 10.69
C TYR A 85 -8.32 -10.36 9.97
N LYS A 86 -7.83 -9.76 8.88
CA LYS A 86 -6.72 -10.28 8.07
C LYS A 86 -5.56 -9.30 8.01
N ARG A 87 -4.34 -9.83 8.07
CA ARG A 87 -3.10 -9.05 8.11
C ARG A 87 -1.97 -9.72 7.32
N ILE A 88 -0.95 -8.93 7.00
CA ILE A 88 0.39 -9.40 6.70
C ILE A 88 1.27 -8.96 7.87
N ASP A 89 2.01 -9.88 8.47
CA ASP A 89 3.13 -9.55 9.36
C ASP A 89 4.32 -9.20 8.47
N PHE A 90 4.57 -7.90 8.30
CA PHE A 90 5.46 -7.42 7.24
C PHE A 90 6.90 -7.86 7.46
N PHE A 91 7.37 -7.79 8.71
CA PHE A 91 8.72 -8.21 9.10
C PHE A 91 8.76 -9.65 9.64
N GLY A 92 7.61 -10.24 9.96
CA GLY A 92 7.51 -11.59 10.52
C GLY A 92 7.86 -11.68 12.01
N ASP A 93 8.06 -10.54 12.67
CA ASP A 93 8.39 -10.42 14.09
C ASP A 93 7.27 -9.74 14.91
N GLY A 94 6.15 -9.42 14.26
CA GLY A 94 4.97 -8.81 14.88
C GLY A 94 5.08 -7.31 15.13
N THR A 95 6.10 -6.62 14.61
CA THR A 95 6.31 -5.18 14.81
C THR A 95 5.49 -4.30 13.86
N LEU A 96 5.08 -4.82 12.70
CA LEU A 96 4.31 -4.08 11.70
C LEU A 96 3.28 -4.99 11.03
N TYR A 97 2.00 -4.56 11.04
CA TYR A 97 0.91 -5.30 10.41
C TYR A 97 0.25 -4.49 9.30
N VAL A 98 0.29 -5.01 8.08
CA VAL A 98 -0.53 -4.48 6.99
C VAL A 98 -1.92 -5.13 7.08
N LEU A 99 -2.95 -4.36 7.40
CA LEU A 99 -4.32 -4.85 7.53
C LEU A 99 -5.10 -4.69 6.22
N ASP A 100 -5.89 -5.70 5.90
CA ASP A 100 -6.85 -5.62 4.79
C ASP A 100 -8.05 -4.76 5.19
N ALA A 101 -8.06 -3.50 4.76
CA ALA A 101 -9.00 -2.49 5.23
C ALA A 101 -9.69 -1.73 4.09
N LEU A 102 -10.78 -2.30 3.58
CA LEU A 102 -11.68 -1.62 2.64
C LEU A 102 -12.33 -0.38 3.29
N GLY A 103 -12.64 0.65 2.49
CA GLY A 103 -13.29 1.88 2.97
C GLY A 103 -13.12 3.04 1.99
N HIS A 104 -12.58 4.17 2.49
CA HIS A 104 -12.30 5.45 1.79
C HIS A 104 -12.12 5.36 0.27
N MET A 105 -11.28 4.44 -0.22
CA MET A 105 -11.22 4.08 -1.62
C MET A 105 -10.89 2.59 -1.80
N GLN A 106 -11.13 2.07 -3.00
CA GLN A 106 -10.70 0.71 -3.36
C GLN A 106 -9.17 0.66 -3.45
N GLY A 107 -8.55 -0.40 -2.93
CA GLY A 107 -7.07 -0.47 -2.87
C GLY A 107 -6.46 0.20 -1.63
N ARG A 108 -7.28 0.65 -0.67
CA ARG A 108 -6.81 1.11 0.65
C ARG A 108 -6.38 -0.05 1.56
N LEU A 109 -5.26 0.09 2.25
CA LEU A 109 -4.83 -0.71 3.41
C LEU A 109 -4.64 0.17 4.66
N ASN A 110 -4.51 -0.48 5.83
CA ASN A 110 -4.00 0.16 7.05
C ASN A 110 -2.66 -0.48 7.44
N ILE A 111 -1.84 0.25 8.17
CA ILE A 111 -0.53 -0.16 8.71
C ILE A 111 -0.57 -0.01 10.23
#